data_AF-A0A8T5ITL1-F1
#
_entry.id   AF-A0A8T5ITL1-F1
#
_cell.length_a   1.000
_cell.length_b   1.000
_cell.length_c   1.000
_cell.angle_alpha   90.00
_cell.angle_beta   90.00
_cell.angle_gamma   90.00
#
_symmetry.space_group_name_H-M   'P 1'
#
loop_
_entity.id
_entity.type
_entity.pdbx_description
1 polymer ?
#
loop_
_entity_poly.entity_id
_entity_poly.type
_entity_poly.pdbx_seq_one_letter_code
_entity_poly.pdbx_strand_id
1 'polypeptide(L)'
;MKKIFGIMLLMMLVLSMSAIADTTIKEKKLPAFVVAIAEDAPASDSVLGTNIAVELKKAGYGDLPVSTFKLFKDVQRGGLDGRVILVLYKGEAKIIVGSDLESSGILFATDLATILKYYSVDVGQIMLSKETSSDLISLFEEGHVEDVIITKETVKCVFEDSSEKQECYLDEQNEIGCSGEETCTVESIGVKGTKQVWKSTCGGYAYTVLDGDNEYAEFDCGISIPEKIDLVIKELEFVRKSDKLATIEFDVVNAGLADVKGSFAMAVYINGELTTHTAYHGYDNELDAGESMHRSLSNYYWLNNGEYEITVVVDRFEGGEKDNPVFDGFYDNMVKESNEANNKATISVNNKIVHHTFDLTNYPELFIKNGKFNGYIVVGDNAPASDVISAIDIAQSLQLYDAGEGQIDVGAAKLASEISDPYAMNVISVGNACTNAVSARLLGDKKIEAINRCSQHFQKGESTIRLFNNNGNAQLLVAGYGEADTRYAAKMLVNYKEYDLEGMEVEFNTIFPVEDSVEIEILNIPEPTLYPTTPGEVSPSLPVTATCNNGCLLEDTCLPFGTRLVDNEVAKYCAITKELVEQQAKEAQCQNNYECSTNQCNDGACGSLSEELEETRGMLKQVMNWLSGWFN
;
A
#
# COMPACT_ATOMS: atom_id res chain seq x y z
N MET A 1 5.26 51.89 36.96
CA MET A 1 4.04 51.09 36.68
C MET A 1 3.99 50.55 35.25
N LYS A 2 4.03 51.36 34.18
CA LYS A 2 3.96 50.84 32.79
C LYS A 2 5.03 49.81 32.40
N LYS A 3 6.28 49.97 32.87
CA LYS A 3 7.36 48.98 32.63
C LYS A 3 7.18 47.65 33.38
N ILE A 4 6.53 47.68 34.54
CA ILE A 4 6.28 46.47 35.34
C ILE A 4 5.11 45.67 34.74
N PHE A 5 4.10 46.37 34.21
CA PHE A 5 2.97 45.75 33.52
C PHE A 5 3.41 45.06 32.22
N GLY A 6 4.37 45.62 31.48
CA GLY A 6 4.92 45.00 30.27
C GLY A 6 5.71 43.72 30.55
N ILE A 7 6.51 43.69 31.63
CA ILE A 7 7.27 42.49 32.02
C ILE A 7 6.35 41.40 32.55
N MET A 8 5.29 41.77 33.28
CA MET A 8 4.32 40.81 33.80
C MET A 8 3.44 40.20 32.70
N LEU A 9 3.10 40.97 31.67
CA LEU A 9 2.41 40.46 30.47
C LEU A 9 3.31 39.54 29.65
N LEU A 10 4.61 39.87 29.52
CA LEU A 10 5.59 39.02 28.85
C LEU A 10 5.84 37.72 29.63
N MET A 11 5.90 37.77 30.97
CA MET A 11 6.01 36.58 31.82
C MET A 11 4.74 35.72 31.79
N MET A 12 3.54 36.30 31.73
CA MET A 12 2.31 35.52 31.53
C MET A 12 2.25 34.86 30.15
N LEU A 13 2.74 35.52 29.09
CA LEU A 13 2.86 34.94 27.75
C LEU A 13 3.88 33.79 27.71
N VAL A 14 5.03 33.96 28.37
CA VAL A 14 6.06 32.91 28.46
C VAL A 14 5.58 31.73 29.32
N LEU A 15 4.83 31.97 30.40
CA LEU A 15 4.25 30.91 31.24
C LEU A 15 3.09 30.16 30.55
N SER A 16 2.34 30.81 29.65
CA SER A 16 1.33 30.12 28.83
C SER A 16 1.93 29.26 27.71
N MET A 17 3.16 29.53 27.27
CA MET A 17 3.83 28.71 26.24
C MET A 17 4.46 27.43 26.80
N SER A 18 4.76 27.38 28.09
CA SER A 18 5.28 26.17 28.78
C SER A 18 4.20 25.18 29.22
N ALA A 19 2.92 25.44 28.93
CA ALA A 19 1.80 24.56 29.27
C ALA A 19 1.22 23.79 28.07
N ILE A 20 1.81 23.92 26.87
CA ILE A 20 1.56 22.96 25.77
C ILE A 20 2.55 21.81 25.98
N ALA A 21 2.32 21.08 27.06
CA ALA A 21 2.99 19.83 27.37
C ALA A 21 2.43 18.77 26.43
N ASP A 22 3.30 18.18 25.62
CA ASP A 22 3.41 16.74 25.43
C ASP A 22 2.07 15.97 25.37
N THR A 23 1.19 16.38 24.46
CA THR A 23 0.13 15.48 24.01
C THR A 23 0.79 14.56 23.01
N THR A 24 1.32 13.44 23.49
CA THR A 24 1.63 12.28 22.66
C THR A 24 0.37 11.94 21.87
N ILE A 25 0.36 12.30 20.59
CA ILE A 25 -0.74 11.93 19.68
C ILE A 25 -0.69 10.41 19.63
N LYS A 26 -1.72 9.74 20.18
CA LYS A 26 -1.85 8.29 20.08
C LYS A 26 -1.91 7.96 18.59
N GLU A 27 -0.95 7.15 18.13
CA GLU A 27 -0.88 6.71 16.74
C GLU A 27 -2.13 5.90 16.42
N LYS A 28 -2.85 6.28 15.36
CA LYS A 28 -4.08 5.64 14.90
C LYS A 28 -3.74 4.61 13.85
N LYS A 29 -4.43 3.46 13.88
CA LYS A 29 -4.26 2.40 12.86
C LYS A 29 -4.83 2.86 11.51
N LEU A 30 -3.99 2.87 10.47
CA LEU A 30 -4.43 3.11 9.11
C LEU A 30 -5.15 1.85 8.56
N PRO A 31 -6.44 1.91 8.18
CA PRO A 31 -7.10 0.79 7.53
C PRO A 31 -6.54 0.60 6.11
N ALA A 32 -6.88 -0.51 5.45
CA ALA A 32 -6.67 -0.61 4.02
C ALA A 32 -7.36 0.58 3.33
N PHE A 33 -6.59 1.42 2.65
CA PHE A 33 -7.07 2.70 2.11
C PHE A 33 -6.57 2.92 0.68
N VAL A 34 -7.48 3.37 -0.18
CA VAL A 34 -7.20 3.71 -1.58
C VAL A 34 -7.75 5.10 -1.89
N VAL A 35 -6.97 5.91 -2.60
CA VAL A 35 -7.44 7.14 -3.25
C VAL A 35 -7.58 6.86 -4.74
N ALA A 36 -8.81 6.73 -5.21
CA ALA A 36 -9.16 6.55 -6.60
C ALA A 36 -9.33 7.92 -7.27
N ILE A 37 -8.70 8.12 -8.43
CA ILE A 37 -8.77 9.37 -9.22
C ILE A 37 -9.13 9.00 -10.67
N ALA A 38 -10.07 9.72 -11.28
CA ALA A 38 -10.44 9.46 -12.67
C ALA A 38 -9.27 9.76 -13.62
N GLU A 39 -9.19 9.05 -14.74
CA GLU A 39 -8.14 9.23 -15.74
C GLU A 39 -8.14 10.65 -16.34
N ASP A 40 -9.33 11.22 -16.54
CA ASP A 40 -9.54 12.58 -17.05
C ASP A 40 -9.69 13.63 -15.93
N ALA A 41 -9.41 13.26 -14.67
CA ALA A 41 -9.47 14.20 -13.57
C ALA A 41 -8.44 15.32 -13.74
N PRO A 42 -8.79 16.59 -13.40
CA PRO A 42 -7.83 17.68 -13.40
C PRO A 42 -6.72 17.44 -12.37
N ALA A 43 -5.52 17.99 -12.63
CA ALA A 43 -4.38 17.88 -11.71
C ALA A 43 -4.71 18.36 -10.27
N SER A 44 -5.68 19.26 -10.11
CA SER A 44 -6.18 19.71 -8.80
C SER A 44 -6.70 18.57 -7.92
N ASP A 45 -7.30 17.53 -8.50
CA ASP A 45 -7.86 16.41 -7.73
C ASP A 45 -6.74 15.52 -7.18
N SER A 46 -5.68 15.34 -7.95
CA SER A 46 -4.49 14.62 -7.49
C SER A 46 -3.72 15.39 -6.43
N VAL A 47 -3.63 16.72 -6.56
CA VAL A 47 -3.09 17.61 -5.53
C VAL A 47 -3.93 17.53 -4.26
N LEU A 48 -5.27 17.54 -4.38
CA LEU A 48 -6.17 17.35 -3.25
C LEU A 48 -5.92 16.01 -2.54
N GLY A 49 -5.82 14.91 -3.29
CA GLY A 49 -5.50 13.59 -2.73
C GLY A 49 -4.17 13.59 -1.95
N THR A 50 -3.14 14.27 -2.46
CA THR A 50 -1.85 14.42 -1.78
C THR A 50 -1.97 15.24 -0.49
N ASN A 51 -2.72 16.34 -0.52
CA ASN A 51 -2.95 17.17 0.67
C ASN A 51 -3.71 16.40 1.76
N ILE A 52 -4.67 15.56 1.35
CA ILE A 52 -5.40 14.68 2.27
C ILE A 52 -4.45 13.69 2.94
N ALA A 53 -3.51 13.09 2.21
CA ALA A 53 -2.50 12.20 2.79
C ALA A 53 -1.68 12.89 3.88
N VAL A 54 -1.26 14.13 3.64
CA VAL A 54 -0.52 14.94 4.63
C VAL A 54 -1.38 15.21 5.88
N GLU A 55 -2.67 15.53 5.71
CA GLU A 55 -3.56 15.76 6.85
C GLU A 55 -3.89 14.48 7.62
N LEU A 56 -4.01 13.33 6.95
CA LEU A 56 -4.18 12.04 7.60
C LEU A 56 -2.97 11.69 8.49
N LYS A 57 -1.76 11.94 8.01
CA LYS A 57 -0.53 11.80 8.82
C LYS A 57 -0.57 12.69 10.06
N LYS A 58 -0.95 13.97 9.90
CA LYS A 58 -1.12 14.90 11.03
C LYS A 58 -2.22 14.48 12.01
N ALA A 59 -3.25 13.78 11.52
CA ALA A 59 -4.32 13.22 12.33
C ALA A 59 -3.93 11.93 13.08
N GLY A 60 -2.70 11.45 12.90
CA GLY A 60 -2.11 10.33 13.64
C GLY A 60 -2.11 8.99 12.89
N TYR A 61 -2.53 8.93 11.62
CA TYR A 61 -2.63 7.66 10.87
C TYR A 61 -1.31 7.16 10.26
N GLY A 62 -0.17 7.73 10.63
CA GLY A 62 1.13 7.36 10.06
C GLY A 62 1.29 7.73 8.58
N ASP A 63 2.25 7.08 7.92
CA ASP A 63 2.53 7.27 6.49
C ASP A 63 1.64 6.38 5.61
N LEU A 64 1.12 6.93 4.52
CA LEU A 64 0.32 6.16 3.56
C LEU A 64 1.22 5.32 2.65
N PRO A 65 0.85 4.05 2.37
CA PRO A 65 1.58 3.20 1.42
C PRO A 65 1.69 3.80 0.01
N VAL A 66 2.77 3.44 -0.70
CA VAL A 66 3.02 3.82 -2.12
C VAL A 66 1.90 3.42 -3.09
N SER A 67 1.08 2.43 -2.73
CA SER A 67 0.02 1.87 -3.58
C SER A 67 -1.37 2.44 -3.28
N THR A 68 -1.45 3.46 -2.42
CA THR A 68 -2.70 4.10 -2.03
C THR A 68 -3.37 4.80 -3.21
N PHE A 69 -2.63 5.44 -4.12
CA PHE A 69 -3.22 6.20 -5.22
C PHE A 69 -3.42 5.33 -6.47
N LYS A 70 -4.66 5.26 -6.95
CA LYS A 70 -5.05 4.45 -8.12
C LYS A 70 -5.89 5.23 -9.10
N LEU A 71 -5.78 4.88 -10.39
CA LEU A 71 -6.74 5.32 -11.39
C LEU A 71 -8.04 4.52 -11.24
N PHE A 72 -9.17 5.08 -11.66
CA PHE A 72 -10.47 4.39 -11.57
C PHE A 72 -10.44 3.00 -12.20
N LYS A 73 -9.85 2.85 -13.40
CA LYS A 73 -9.70 1.56 -14.08
C LYS A 73 -8.87 0.51 -13.31
N ASP A 74 -8.01 0.96 -12.39
CA ASP A 74 -7.11 0.10 -11.62
C ASP A 74 -7.73 -0.33 -10.27
N VAL A 75 -8.92 0.18 -9.94
CA VAL A 75 -9.69 -0.23 -8.76
C VAL A 75 -10.53 -1.45 -9.09
N GLN A 76 -10.08 -2.64 -8.68
CA GLN A 76 -10.81 -3.89 -8.93
C GLN A 76 -12.07 -4.01 -8.06
N ARG A 77 -13.19 -4.40 -8.69
CA ARG A 77 -14.53 -4.55 -8.07
C ARG A 77 -14.58 -5.54 -6.90
N GLY A 78 -13.83 -6.65 -6.99
CA GLY A 78 -13.74 -7.65 -5.91
C GLY A 78 -12.84 -7.23 -4.75
N GLY A 79 -12.22 -6.05 -4.83
CA GLY A 79 -11.33 -5.52 -3.81
C GLY A 79 -11.92 -4.34 -3.06
N LEU A 80 -13.24 -4.14 -3.02
CA LEU A 80 -13.83 -3.04 -2.25
C LEU A 80 -14.10 -3.43 -0.78
N ASP A 81 -14.23 -4.72 -0.49
CA ASP A 81 -14.47 -5.19 0.87
C ASP A 81 -13.22 -5.04 1.75
N GLY A 82 -13.46 -4.74 3.03
CA GLY A 82 -12.41 -4.53 4.03
C GLY A 82 -11.52 -3.31 3.82
N ARG A 83 -11.89 -2.33 2.97
CA ARG A 83 -11.13 -1.09 2.78
C ARG A 83 -11.98 0.17 2.68
N VAL A 84 -11.34 1.32 2.89
CA VAL A 84 -11.90 2.65 2.62
C VAL A 84 -11.37 3.14 1.28
N ILE A 85 -12.23 3.74 0.46
CA ILE A 85 -11.84 4.29 -0.83
C ILE A 85 -12.31 5.73 -0.92
N LEU A 86 -11.37 6.64 -1.07
CA LEU A 86 -11.66 8.02 -1.45
C LEU A 86 -11.70 8.12 -2.96
N VAL A 87 -12.84 8.48 -3.53
CA VAL A 87 -13.00 8.71 -4.97
C VAL A 87 -13.01 10.20 -5.22
N LEU A 88 -12.09 10.70 -6.05
CA LEU A 88 -11.96 12.12 -6.41
C LEU A 88 -12.24 12.32 -7.90
N TYR A 89 -13.15 13.25 -8.22
CA TYR A 89 -13.42 13.63 -9.60
C TYR A 89 -13.99 15.05 -9.72
N LYS A 90 -13.36 15.88 -10.56
CA LYS A 90 -13.77 17.26 -10.90
C LYS A 90 -14.04 18.13 -9.68
N GLY A 91 -13.22 17.99 -8.63
CA GLY A 91 -13.35 18.74 -7.38
C GLY A 91 -14.41 18.22 -6.41
N GLU A 92 -15.07 17.10 -6.73
CA GLU A 92 -15.97 16.38 -5.82
C GLU A 92 -15.29 15.16 -5.20
N ALA A 93 -15.76 14.76 -4.02
CA ALA A 93 -15.28 13.57 -3.34
C ALA A 93 -16.44 12.65 -2.90
N LYS A 94 -16.24 11.34 -3.04
CA LYS A 94 -17.07 10.30 -2.43
C LYS A 94 -16.20 9.39 -1.59
N ILE A 95 -16.72 8.91 -0.46
CA ILE A 95 -16.02 7.94 0.38
C ILE A 95 -16.79 6.63 0.31
N ILE A 96 -16.15 5.56 -0.11
CA ILE A 96 -16.73 4.21 -0.12
C ILE A 96 -16.12 3.42 1.05
N VAL A 97 -16.97 2.78 1.82
CA VAL A 97 -16.63 1.96 2.98
C VAL A 97 -16.96 0.50 2.64
N GLY A 98 -15.93 -0.34 2.64
CA GLY A 98 -16.07 -1.78 2.42
C GLY A 98 -17.00 -2.44 3.44
N SER A 99 -17.77 -3.43 3.01
CA SER A 99 -18.82 -4.03 3.84
C SER A 99 -18.31 -4.85 5.04
N ASP A 100 -17.09 -5.37 4.96
CA ASP A 100 -16.42 -6.14 6.02
C ASP A 100 -15.33 -5.32 6.75
N LEU A 101 -15.46 -3.99 6.76
CA LEU A 101 -14.45 -3.12 7.37
C LEU A 101 -14.52 -3.13 8.90
N GLU A 102 -13.37 -3.23 9.57
CA GLU A 102 -13.24 -3.06 11.02
C GLU A 102 -13.73 -1.67 11.47
N SER A 103 -14.09 -1.53 12.75
CA SER A 103 -14.60 -0.26 13.30
C SER A 103 -13.62 0.92 13.16
N SER A 104 -12.31 0.64 13.22
CA SER A 104 -11.23 1.60 12.94
C SER A 104 -11.33 2.22 11.54
N GLY A 105 -11.80 1.46 10.55
CA GLY A 105 -12.01 1.97 9.20
C GLY A 105 -13.20 2.93 9.06
N ILE A 106 -14.23 2.78 9.90
CA ILE A 106 -15.37 3.72 9.93
C ILE A 106 -14.94 5.04 10.58
N LEU A 107 -14.17 4.97 11.67
CA LEU A 107 -13.57 6.15 12.29
C LEU A 107 -12.67 6.88 11.28
N PHE A 108 -11.83 6.14 10.55
CA PHE A 108 -11.00 6.69 9.48
C PHE A 108 -11.83 7.39 8.41
N ALA A 109 -12.92 6.78 7.92
CA ALA A 109 -13.81 7.41 6.94
C ALA A 109 -14.44 8.71 7.46
N THR A 110 -14.74 8.78 8.76
CA THR A 110 -15.29 9.97 9.42
C THR A 110 -14.25 11.10 9.55
N ASP A 111 -13.01 10.75 9.93
CA ASP A 111 -11.90 11.70 9.97
C ASP A 111 -11.58 12.22 8.56
N LEU A 112 -11.59 11.34 7.57
CA LEU A 112 -11.41 11.67 6.17
C LEU A 112 -12.46 12.66 5.65
N ALA A 113 -13.74 12.44 5.97
CA ALA A 113 -14.82 13.37 5.64
C ALA A 113 -14.60 14.75 6.29
N THR A 114 -14.10 14.77 7.52
CA THR A 114 -13.77 16.00 8.25
C THR A 114 -12.62 16.76 7.57
N ILE A 115 -11.57 16.06 7.14
CA ILE A 115 -10.45 16.63 6.40
C ILE A 115 -10.92 17.22 5.06
N LEU A 116 -11.73 16.51 4.30
CA LEU A 116 -12.26 17.00 3.02
C LEU A 116 -13.11 18.27 3.19
N LYS A 117 -13.92 18.33 4.24
CA LYS A 117 -14.70 19.53 4.60
C LYS A 117 -13.80 20.73 4.90
N TYR A 118 -12.64 20.52 5.52
CA TYR A 118 -11.66 21.59 5.74
C TYR A 118 -11.16 22.19 4.43
N TYR A 119 -11.01 21.38 3.38
CA TYR A 119 -10.66 21.82 2.02
C TYR A 119 -11.84 22.35 1.21
N SER A 120 -13.02 22.53 1.81
CA SER A 120 -14.25 22.94 1.12
C SER A 120 -14.65 22.02 -0.04
N VAL A 121 -14.29 20.74 0.06
CA VAL A 121 -14.68 19.70 -0.88
C VAL A 121 -16.02 19.12 -0.42
N ASP A 122 -17.00 19.08 -1.32
CA ASP A 122 -18.28 18.46 -1.02
C ASP A 122 -18.10 16.95 -0.97
N VAL A 123 -18.11 16.41 0.25
CA VAL A 123 -18.12 14.97 0.49
C VAL A 123 -19.56 14.56 0.43
N GLY A 124 -20.06 14.19 -0.76
CA GLY A 124 -21.48 13.95 -0.95
C GLY A 124 -22.07 12.99 0.09
N GLN A 125 -21.86 11.69 -0.11
CA GLN A 125 -22.29 10.65 0.83
C GLN A 125 -21.12 9.69 1.10
N ILE A 126 -21.07 9.13 2.31
CA ILE A 126 -20.29 7.91 2.58
C ILE A 126 -21.14 6.74 2.10
N MET A 127 -20.60 5.88 1.24
CA MET A 127 -21.33 4.79 0.56
C MET A 127 -20.82 3.43 1.04
N LEU A 128 -21.68 2.42 1.10
CA LEU A 128 -21.25 1.04 1.33
C LEU A 128 -20.85 0.36 0.02
N SER A 129 -19.77 -0.45 0.03
CA SER A 129 -19.28 -1.14 -1.17
C SER A 129 -20.34 -1.96 -1.91
N LYS A 130 -21.28 -2.58 -1.15
CA LYS A 130 -22.37 -3.41 -1.68
C LYS A 130 -23.33 -2.68 -2.62
N GLU A 131 -23.39 -1.36 -2.54
CA GLU A 131 -24.31 -0.51 -3.29
C GLU A 131 -23.63 0.26 -4.42
N THR A 132 -22.33 0.05 -4.62
CA THR A 132 -21.54 0.81 -5.60
C THR A 132 -21.57 0.16 -6.99
N SER A 133 -21.82 0.98 -8.01
CA SER A 133 -21.68 0.63 -9.43
C SER A 133 -20.26 0.12 -9.73
N SER A 134 -20.10 -0.71 -10.77
CA SER A 134 -18.76 -1.05 -11.31
C SER A 134 -18.00 0.17 -11.80
N ASP A 135 -18.74 1.18 -12.24
CA ASP A 135 -18.17 2.39 -12.79
C ASP A 135 -18.11 3.45 -11.69
N LEU A 136 -16.90 3.78 -11.24
CA LEU A 136 -16.68 4.82 -10.23
C LEU A 136 -17.08 6.20 -10.75
N ILE A 137 -17.12 6.43 -12.07
CA ILE A 137 -17.58 7.69 -12.66
C ILE A 137 -19.07 7.88 -12.40
N SER A 138 -19.86 6.80 -12.46
CA SER A 138 -21.31 6.89 -12.26
C SER A 138 -21.69 7.31 -10.84
N LEU A 139 -20.75 7.30 -9.88
CA LEU A 139 -20.95 7.84 -8.53
C LEU A 139 -21.14 9.37 -8.52
N PHE A 140 -20.77 10.05 -9.60
CA PHE A 140 -20.88 11.49 -9.78
C PHE A 140 -21.99 11.88 -10.78
N GLU A 141 -22.71 10.91 -11.34
CA GLU A 141 -23.87 11.19 -12.20
C GLU A 141 -25.12 11.37 -11.32
N GLU A 142 -25.89 12.43 -11.55
CA GLU A 142 -27.06 12.79 -10.73
C GLU A 142 -28.15 11.68 -10.77
N GLY A 143 -28.24 10.87 -9.73
CA GLY A 143 -29.31 9.87 -9.59
C GLY A 143 -29.16 8.97 -8.37
N HIS A 144 -29.98 9.22 -7.35
CA HIS A 144 -30.27 8.41 -6.16
C HIS A 144 -29.27 7.33 -5.74
N VAL A 145 -28.52 7.61 -4.68
CA VAL A 145 -27.94 6.61 -3.80
C VAL A 145 -28.63 6.75 -2.44
N GLU A 146 -29.04 5.63 -1.84
CA GLU A 146 -29.65 5.58 -0.50
C GLU A 146 -28.66 6.10 0.55
N ASP A 147 -29.17 6.87 1.51
CA ASP A 147 -28.36 7.44 2.60
C ASP A 147 -27.81 6.32 3.50
N VAL A 148 -26.48 6.21 3.62
CA VAL A 148 -25.86 5.38 4.65
C VAL A 148 -26.12 6.01 6.02
N ILE A 149 -26.96 5.35 6.82
CA ILE A 149 -27.32 5.81 8.15
C ILE A 149 -26.18 5.43 9.11
N ILE A 150 -25.40 6.43 9.55
CA ILE A 150 -24.51 6.27 10.71
C ILE A 150 -25.36 6.28 11.98
N THR A 151 -25.24 5.21 12.74
CA THR A 151 -25.98 4.98 13.97
C THR A 151 -25.01 5.02 15.15
N LYS A 152 -25.50 5.56 16.27
CA LYS A 152 -24.80 5.58 17.56
C LYS A 152 -25.63 4.83 18.58
N GLU A 153 -25.00 3.96 19.34
CA GLU A 153 -25.64 3.21 20.42
C GLU A 153 -24.70 3.05 21.62
N THR A 154 -25.23 2.57 22.74
CA THR A 154 -24.45 2.24 23.93
C THR A 154 -24.40 0.73 24.11
N VAL A 155 -23.19 0.19 24.20
CA VAL A 155 -22.97 -1.23 24.52
C VAL A 155 -22.56 -1.34 25.98
N LYS A 156 -23.22 -2.23 26.72
CA LYS A 156 -22.85 -2.59 28.09
C LYS A 156 -22.07 -3.89 28.10
N CYS A 157 -20.79 -3.82 28.45
CA CYS A 157 -19.98 -5.00 28.66
C CYS A 157 -20.22 -5.59 30.06
N VAL A 158 -20.32 -6.91 30.14
CA VAL A 158 -20.60 -7.68 31.36
C VAL A 158 -19.50 -8.73 31.52
N PHE A 159 -18.81 -8.68 32.66
CA PHE A 159 -17.71 -9.57 33.01
C PHE A 159 -18.20 -10.58 34.07
N GLU A 160 -18.82 -11.67 33.61
CA GLU A 160 -19.35 -12.69 34.50
C GLU A 160 -18.23 -13.35 35.30
N ASP A 161 -18.50 -13.57 36.59
CA ASP A 161 -17.59 -14.17 37.56
C ASP A 161 -16.24 -13.44 37.73
N SER A 162 -16.12 -12.19 37.24
CA SER A 162 -14.99 -11.33 37.55
C SER A 162 -15.18 -10.61 38.89
N SER A 163 -14.12 -10.60 39.70
CA SER A 163 -13.99 -9.73 40.89
C SER A 163 -12.86 -8.71 40.74
N GLU A 164 -12.22 -8.70 39.58
CA GLU A 164 -11.13 -7.79 39.22
C GLU A 164 -11.59 -6.88 38.08
N LYS A 165 -10.92 -5.72 37.96
CA LYS A 165 -11.21 -4.78 36.87
C LYS A 165 -10.82 -5.41 35.53
N GLN A 166 -11.80 -5.54 34.63
CA GLN A 166 -11.62 -6.00 33.26
C GLN A 166 -11.84 -4.86 32.26
N GLU A 167 -11.39 -5.07 31.03
CA GLU A 167 -11.63 -4.17 29.90
C GLU A 167 -12.37 -4.91 28.79
N CYS A 168 -13.22 -4.18 28.08
CA CYS A 168 -14.00 -4.66 26.93
C CYS A 168 -13.83 -3.68 25.78
N TYR A 169 -13.51 -4.18 24.59
CA TYR A 169 -13.07 -3.34 23.47
C TYR A 169 -13.34 -3.97 22.10
N LEU A 170 -13.44 -3.13 21.06
CA LEU A 170 -13.64 -3.55 19.66
C LEU A 170 -12.33 -3.91 18.92
N ASP A 171 -11.19 -3.36 19.34
CA ASP A 171 -9.87 -3.56 18.72
C ASP A 171 -8.75 -3.76 19.75
N GLU A 172 -7.65 -4.40 19.34
CA GLU A 172 -6.49 -4.68 20.21
C GLU A 172 -5.78 -3.41 20.72
N GLN A 173 -6.15 -2.23 20.25
CA GLN A 173 -5.52 -0.95 20.62
C GLN A 173 -6.34 -0.15 21.64
N ASN A 174 -7.46 -0.69 22.13
CA ASN A 174 -8.35 -0.06 23.10
C ASN A 174 -8.88 1.32 22.63
N GLU A 175 -9.17 1.51 21.34
CA GLU A 175 -9.67 2.81 20.86
C GLU A 175 -11.15 3.05 21.19
N ILE A 176 -11.97 2.00 21.09
CA ILE A 176 -13.38 2.00 21.52
C ILE A 176 -13.57 0.87 22.53
N GLY A 177 -13.66 1.23 23.80
CA GLY A 177 -13.85 0.29 24.89
C GLY A 177 -14.22 0.95 26.20
N CYS A 178 -14.42 0.12 27.21
CA CYS A 178 -14.61 0.56 28.59
C CYS A 178 -13.93 -0.41 29.56
N SER A 179 -13.78 0.02 30.80
CA SER A 179 -13.25 -0.82 31.87
C SER A 179 -14.09 -0.76 33.14
N GLY A 180 -14.23 -1.88 33.84
CA GLY A 180 -15.05 -2.05 35.04
C GLY A 180 -14.87 -3.42 35.69
N GLU A 181 -15.32 -3.61 36.92
CA GLU A 181 -15.17 -4.89 37.64
C GLU A 181 -16.22 -5.92 37.22
N GLU A 182 -17.50 -5.59 37.34
CA GLU A 182 -18.61 -6.46 36.89
C GLU A 182 -19.15 -6.02 35.53
N THR A 183 -19.24 -4.72 35.29
CA THR A 183 -19.78 -4.16 34.04
C THR A 183 -19.15 -2.81 33.70
N CYS A 184 -19.19 -2.44 32.43
CA CYS A 184 -18.91 -1.08 31.97
C CYS A 184 -19.76 -0.75 30.74
N THR A 185 -19.88 0.53 30.39
CA THR A 185 -20.63 0.98 29.21
C THR A 185 -19.75 1.81 28.30
N VAL A 186 -19.89 1.61 26.99
CA VAL A 186 -19.14 2.29 25.94
C VAL A 186 -20.10 2.73 24.84
N GLU A 187 -19.87 3.94 24.31
CA GLU A 187 -20.61 4.41 23.14
C GLU A 187 -19.95 3.87 21.87
N SER A 188 -20.75 3.22 21.04
CA SER A 188 -20.33 2.67 19.76
C SER A 188 -20.98 3.47 18.63
N ILE A 189 -20.21 3.76 17.57
CA ILE A 189 -20.66 4.50 16.40
C ILE A 189 -20.25 3.71 15.16
N GLY A 190 -21.20 3.47 14.25
CA GLY A 190 -20.89 2.86 12.98
C GLY A 190 -22.08 2.83 12.03
N VAL A 191 -21.96 2.10 10.93
CA VAL A 191 -23.03 2.01 9.93
C VAL A 191 -24.15 1.13 10.45
N LYS A 192 -25.40 1.53 10.21
CA LYS A 192 -26.56 0.76 10.64
C LYS A 192 -26.53 -0.66 10.05
N GLY A 193 -26.69 -1.67 10.90
CA GLY A 193 -26.68 -3.09 10.55
C GLY A 193 -25.29 -3.74 10.59
N THR A 194 -24.23 -2.99 10.89
CA THR A 194 -22.88 -3.55 11.04
C THR A 194 -22.80 -4.43 12.28
N LYS A 195 -22.33 -5.66 12.12
CA LYS A 195 -22.02 -6.56 13.24
C LYS A 195 -20.67 -6.17 13.85
N GLN A 196 -20.63 -5.96 15.16
CA GLN A 196 -19.41 -5.66 15.90
C GLN A 196 -18.95 -6.88 16.71
N VAL A 197 -17.64 -6.98 16.94
CA VAL A 197 -17.00 -8.05 17.72
C VAL A 197 -16.29 -7.41 18.91
N TRP A 198 -16.66 -7.80 20.12
CA TRP A 198 -16.09 -7.31 21.37
C TRP A 198 -15.16 -8.36 21.97
N LYS A 199 -14.01 -7.93 22.48
CA LYS A 199 -13.03 -8.75 23.22
C LYS A 199 -12.94 -8.28 24.67
N SER A 200 -12.46 -9.15 25.56
CA SER A 200 -12.26 -8.86 26.99
C SER A 200 -10.88 -9.28 27.48
N THR A 201 -10.33 -8.57 28.46
CA THR A 201 -9.05 -8.89 29.13
C THR A 201 -9.09 -10.20 29.91
N CYS A 202 -10.27 -10.70 30.28
CA CYS A 202 -10.40 -12.03 30.90
C CYS A 202 -10.55 -13.16 29.87
N GLY A 203 -10.49 -12.83 28.57
CA GLY A 203 -10.76 -13.73 27.45
C GLY A 203 -12.21 -13.71 26.98
N GLY A 204 -12.45 -14.35 25.83
CA GLY A 204 -13.78 -14.47 25.22
C GLY A 204 -14.09 -13.42 24.14
N TYR A 205 -15.20 -13.66 23.44
CA TYR A 205 -15.70 -12.82 22.35
C TYR A 205 -17.21 -12.66 22.47
N ALA A 206 -17.72 -11.44 22.29
CA ALA A 206 -19.15 -11.15 22.19
C ALA A 206 -19.45 -10.40 20.89
N TYR A 207 -20.73 -10.37 20.48
CA TYR A 207 -21.14 -9.76 19.22
C TYR A 207 -22.36 -8.87 19.41
N THR A 208 -22.33 -7.68 18.80
CA THR A 208 -23.45 -6.73 18.75
C THR A 208 -23.78 -6.38 17.30
N VAL A 209 -24.94 -5.78 17.04
CA VAL A 209 -25.33 -5.23 15.73
C VAL A 209 -25.74 -3.78 15.92
N LEU A 210 -25.12 -2.89 15.16
CA LEU A 210 -25.40 -1.45 15.19
C LEU A 210 -26.77 -1.13 14.60
N ASP A 211 -27.86 -1.33 15.33
CA ASP A 211 -29.22 -1.04 14.85
C ASP A 211 -29.84 0.21 15.50
N GLY A 212 -29.16 0.78 16.50
CA GLY A 212 -29.56 1.96 17.24
C GLY A 212 -30.22 1.65 18.59
N ASP A 213 -30.40 0.37 18.90
CA ASP A 213 -30.79 -0.09 20.21
C ASP A 213 -29.54 -0.42 21.05
N ASN A 214 -29.63 -0.22 22.36
CA ASN A 214 -28.51 -0.51 23.26
C ASN A 214 -28.37 -2.02 23.47
N GLU A 215 -27.15 -2.54 23.38
CA GLU A 215 -26.86 -3.98 23.44
C GLU A 215 -25.89 -4.35 24.57
N TYR A 216 -25.65 -5.65 24.73
CA TYR A 216 -24.80 -6.23 25.76
C TYR A 216 -23.69 -7.10 25.14
N ALA A 217 -22.49 -6.99 25.69
CA ALA A 217 -21.35 -7.85 25.37
C ALA A 217 -20.93 -8.63 26.62
N GLU A 218 -21.23 -9.92 26.68
CA GLU A 218 -21.04 -10.76 27.87
C GLU A 218 -19.79 -11.66 27.74
N PHE A 219 -18.99 -11.73 28.81
CA PHE A 219 -17.74 -12.50 28.88
C PHE A 219 -17.70 -13.34 30.16
N ASP A 220 -17.28 -14.61 30.05
CA ASP A 220 -17.11 -15.54 31.17
C ASP A 220 -15.63 -15.53 31.62
N CYS A 221 -15.35 -14.97 32.80
CA CYS A 221 -14.00 -14.80 33.33
C CYS A 221 -13.56 -15.93 34.28
N GLY A 222 -14.26 -17.07 34.31
CA GLY A 222 -14.09 -18.12 35.34
C GLY A 222 -12.96 -19.15 35.17
N ILE A 223 -12.05 -19.05 34.17
CA ILE A 223 -11.08 -20.11 33.85
C ILE A 223 -9.62 -19.61 33.87
N SER A 224 -8.77 -20.24 34.68
CA SER A 224 -7.31 -20.01 34.71
C SER A 224 -6.55 -21.08 33.89
N ILE A 225 -5.69 -20.67 32.96
CA ILE A 225 -4.89 -21.54 32.08
C ILE A 225 -3.39 -21.46 32.48
N PRO A 226 -2.63 -22.58 32.55
CA PRO A 226 -1.23 -22.57 33.02
C PRO A 226 -0.16 -22.33 31.94
N GLU A 227 0.92 -21.65 32.36
CA GLU A 227 2.08 -21.18 31.58
C GLU A 227 3.01 -22.28 31.02
N LYS A 228 3.30 -22.24 29.72
CA LYS A 228 4.59 -22.70 29.16
C LYS A 228 5.07 -21.69 28.10
N ILE A 229 6.27 -21.16 28.30
CA ILE A 229 6.94 -20.16 27.46
C ILE A 229 8.09 -20.83 26.69
N ASP A 230 8.19 -20.61 25.37
CA ASP A 230 9.33 -21.00 24.52
C ASP A 230 9.75 -19.74 23.72
N LEU A 231 10.96 -19.19 23.89
CA LEU A 231 11.45 -18.03 23.11
C LEU A 231 12.36 -18.48 21.95
N VAL A 232 12.23 -17.86 20.77
CA VAL A 232 13.01 -18.18 19.54
C VAL A 232 13.54 -16.90 18.90
N ILE A 233 14.72 -16.93 18.28
CA ILE A 233 15.28 -15.80 17.52
C ILE A 233 15.00 -15.98 16.03
N LYS A 234 14.54 -14.93 15.36
CA LYS A 234 14.35 -14.88 13.91
C LYS A 234 15.08 -13.68 13.30
N GLU A 235 15.27 -13.72 11.98
CA GLU A 235 15.67 -12.55 11.18
C GLU A 235 16.97 -11.85 11.65
N LEU A 236 18.00 -12.64 11.97
CA LEU A 236 19.30 -12.11 12.40
C LEU A 236 20.07 -11.49 11.21
N GLU A 237 20.23 -10.16 11.23
CA GLU A 237 20.89 -9.35 10.20
C GLU A 237 22.13 -8.60 10.72
N PHE A 238 23.09 -8.33 9.83
CA PHE A 238 24.33 -7.61 10.16
C PHE A 238 24.50 -6.38 9.28
N VAL A 239 24.48 -5.23 9.92
CA VAL A 239 24.17 -3.99 9.26
C VAL A 239 25.33 -3.00 9.40
N ARG A 240 26.04 -2.74 8.30
CA ARG A 240 27.26 -1.93 8.31
C ARG A 240 26.95 -0.43 8.27
N LYS A 241 27.41 0.33 9.27
CA LYS A 241 27.20 1.79 9.39
C LYS A 241 28.33 2.64 8.82
N SER A 242 29.57 2.15 8.83
CA SER A 242 30.74 2.86 8.27
C SER A 242 31.93 1.92 8.02
N ASP A 243 33.07 2.50 7.63
CA ASP A 243 34.39 1.86 7.54
C ASP A 243 34.75 1.02 8.79
N LYS A 244 34.18 1.37 9.95
CA LYS A 244 34.61 0.90 11.29
C LYS A 244 33.45 0.56 12.23
N LEU A 245 32.21 0.59 11.73
CA LEU A 245 31.01 0.43 12.56
C LEU A 245 30.03 -0.51 11.87
N ALA A 246 29.51 -1.47 12.63
CA ALA A 246 28.45 -2.36 12.20
C ALA A 246 27.55 -2.73 13.38
N THR A 247 26.29 -3.03 13.10
CA THR A 247 25.24 -3.34 14.07
C THR A 247 24.65 -4.73 13.79
N ILE A 248 24.12 -5.41 14.81
CA ILE A 248 23.42 -6.68 14.68
C ILE A 248 21.94 -6.46 14.99
N GLU A 249 21.04 -6.86 14.10
CA GLU A 249 19.59 -6.73 14.25
C GLU A 249 18.97 -8.13 14.27
N PHE A 250 17.91 -8.34 15.05
CA PHE A 250 17.17 -9.62 15.08
C PHE A 250 15.81 -9.47 15.76
N ASP A 251 14.96 -10.45 15.54
CA ASP A 251 13.65 -10.57 16.18
C ASP A 251 13.69 -11.62 17.29
N VAL A 252 13.08 -11.30 18.43
CA VAL A 252 12.79 -12.27 19.51
C VAL A 252 11.32 -12.60 19.48
N VAL A 253 10.99 -13.87 19.31
CA VAL A 253 9.61 -14.38 19.18
C VAL A 253 9.25 -15.20 20.40
N ASN A 254 8.09 -14.94 21.00
CA ASN A 254 7.51 -15.84 22.00
C ASN A 254 6.73 -16.95 21.30
N ALA A 255 7.35 -18.11 21.12
CA ALA A 255 6.73 -19.33 20.63
C ALA A 255 5.97 -20.12 21.73
N GLY A 256 5.88 -19.57 22.94
CA GLY A 256 5.10 -20.12 24.05
C GLY A 256 3.59 -19.92 23.90
N LEU A 257 2.81 -20.52 24.81
CA LEU A 257 1.35 -20.35 24.91
C LEU A 257 0.95 -19.34 25.98
N ALA A 258 1.92 -18.69 26.62
CA ALA A 258 1.70 -17.71 27.68
C ALA A 258 2.64 -16.51 27.51
N ASP A 259 2.20 -15.36 28.00
CA ASP A 259 2.90 -14.10 27.86
C ASP A 259 4.17 -14.08 28.73
N VAL A 260 5.25 -13.49 28.22
CA VAL A 260 6.51 -13.40 28.95
C VAL A 260 6.58 -12.09 29.71
N LYS A 261 6.46 -12.16 31.04
CA LYS A 261 6.72 -11.02 31.95
C LYS A 261 8.12 -11.16 32.55
N GLY A 262 9.03 -10.24 32.24
CA GLY A 262 10.35 -10.15 32.91
C GLY A 262 11.52 -9.67 32.04
N SER A 263 12.67 -9.46 32.68
CA SER A 263 13.93 -9.09 32.01
C SER A 263 14.60 -10.32 31.38
N PHE A 264 15.17 -10.14 30.20
CA PHE A 264 16.01 -11.14 29.53
C PHE A 264 17.40 -10.56 29.27
N ALA A 265 18.41 -11.43 29.34
CA ALA A 265 19.79 -11.10 29.02
C ALA A 265 20.14 -11.64 27.64
N MET A 266 20.95 -10.88 26.90
CA MET A 266 21.40 -11.26 25.56
C MET A 266 22.92 -11.27 25.51
N ALA A 267 23.47 -12.33 24.92
CA ALA A 267 24.90 -12.49 24.70
C ALA A 267 25.16 -12.72 23.21
N VAL A 268 26.11 -11.94 22.66
CA VAL A 268 26.53 -12.04 21.26
C VAL A 268 27.94 -12.60 21.18
N TYR A 269 28.10 -13.68 20.42
CA TYR A 269 29.37 -14.32 20.15
C TYR A 269 29.76 -14.11 18.69
N ILE A 270 31.01 -13.72 18.43
CA ILE A 270 31.60 -13.65 17.09
C ILE A 270 32.75 -14.65 17.04
N ASN A 271 32.69 -15.60 16.11
CA ASN A 271 33.60 -16.74 16.00
C ASN A 271 33.79 -17.51 17.33
N GLY A 272 32.71 -17.60 18.12
CA GLY A 272 32.71 -18.28 19.42
C GLY A 272 33.30 -17.48 20.59
N GLU A 273 33.81 -16.27 20.37
CA GLU A 273 34.24 -15.37 21.44
C GLU A 273 33.10 -14.44 21.85
N LEU A 274 32.82 -14.33 23.15
CA LEU A 274 31.84 -13.39 23.69
C LEU A 274 32.34 -11.97 23.43
N THR A 275 31.64 -11.25 22.57
CA THR A 275 32.05 -9.88 22.21
C THR A 275 31.31 -8.84 23.02
N THR A 276 30.02 -9.05 23.28
CA THR A 276 29.20 -8.15 24.08
C THR A 276 28.19 -8.91 24.92
N HIS A 277 28.01 -8.46 26.16
CA HIS A 277 26.98 -8.94 27.06
C HIS A 277 26.12 -7.75 27.46
N THR A 278 24.84 -7.77 27.08
CA THR A 278 23.90 -6.70 27.42
C THR A 278 22.77 -7.31 28.23
N ALA A 279 22.68 -6.92 29.50
CA ALA A 279 21.52 -7.22 30.33
C ALA A 279 20.43 -6.19 30.01
N TYR A 280 19.27 -6.64 29.52
CA TYR A 280 18.18 -5.74 29.19
C TYR A 280 17.18 -5.71 30.35
N HIS A 281 17.10 -4.56 31.02
CA HIS A 281 16.08 -4.27 32.01
C HIS A 281 14.96 -3.46 31.35
N GLY A 282 14.07 -4.15 30.65
CA GLY A 282 12.79 -3.57 30.25
C GLY A 282 11.83 -3.64 31.44
N TYR A 283 11.56 -2.50 32.06
CA TYR A 283 10.29 -2.31 32.76
C TYR A 283 9.23 -2.10 31.66
N ASP A 284 8.14 -2.87 31.72
CA ASP A 284 6.83 -2.61 31.08
C ASP A 284 6.48 -3.22 29.71
N ASN A 285 7.32 -4.03 29.06
CA ASN A 285 6.90 -4.74 27.84
C ASN A 285 6.70 -6.23 28.12
N GLU A 286 5.42 -6.63 28.21
CA GLU A 286 5.00 -8.03 28.10
C GLU A 286 5.17 -8.45 26.63
N LEU A 287 5.66 -9.68 26.39
CA LEU A 287 5.73 -10.25 25.05
C LEU A 287 4.70 -11.39 24.97
N ASP A 288 3.59 -11.14 24.29
CA ASP A 288 2.46 -12.06 24.29
C ASP A 288 2.77 -13.33 23.49
N ALA A 289 2.02 -14.39 23.77
CA ALA A 289 2.14 -15.65 23.05
C ALA A 289 1.96 -15.47 21.52
N GLY A 290 3.00 -15.79 20.74
CA GLY A 290 3.01 -15.68 19.29
C GLY A 290 3.53 -14.35 18.74
N GLU A 291 3.81 -13.36 19.61
CA GLU A 291 4.35 -12.07 19.19
C GLU A 291 5.87 -12.11 18.94
N SER A 292 6.31 -11.24 18.03
CA SER A 292 7.70 -10.97 17.71
C SER A 292 8.08 -9.55 18.08
N MET A 293 9.29 -9.39 18.57
CA MET A 293 9.83 -8.12 19.00
C MET A 293 11.16 -7.87 18.31
N HIS A 294 11.17 -6.90 17.40
CA HIS A 294 12.37 -6.48 16.70
C HIS A 294 13.35 -5.78 17.64
N ARG A 295 14.63 -6.15 17.57
CA ARG A 295 15.67 -5.64 18.46
C ARG A 295 16.96 -5.28 17.74
N SER A 296 17.32 -4.01 17.93
CA SER A 296 18.56 -3.35 17.57
C SER A 296 19.74 -3.54 18.57
N LEU A 297 20.83 -4.28 18.32
CA LEU A 297 22.05 -4.23 19.16
C LEU A 297 23.21 -3.45 18.52
N SER A 298 23.15 -2.12 18.65
CA SER A 298 24.20 -1.16 18.25
C SER A 298 25.47 -1.27 19.10
N ASN A 299 26.40 -2.14 18.72
CA ASN A 299 27.73 -2.24 19.33
C ASN A 299 28.85 -1.96 18.33
N TYR A 300 29.95 -1.37 18.80
CA TYR A 300 31.08 -0.98 17.94
C TYR A 300 32.00 -2.17 17.65
N TYR A 301 31.79 -2.88 16.54
CA TYR A 301 32.67 -3.96 16.11
C TYR A 301 33.68 -3.53 15.04
N TRP A 302 34.95 -3.81 15.28
CA TRP A 302 36.03 -3.61 14.31
C TRP A 302 36.28 -4.93 13.57
N LEU A 303 35.55 -5.15 12.47
CA LEU A 303 35.74 -6.32 11.63
C LEU A 303 36.63 -5.99 10.42
N ASN A 304 37.66 -6.80 10.20
CA ASN A 304 38.45 -6.76 8.96
C ASN A 304 37.71 -7.51 7.84
N ASN A 305 38.13 -7.35 6.58
CA ASN A 305 37.61 -8.18 5.49
C ASN A 305 37.82 -9.67 5.81
N GLY A 306 36.75 -10.46 5.81
CA GLY A 306 36.75 -11.86 6.20
C GLY A 306 35.33 -12.42 6.35
N GLU A 307 35.24 -13.73 6.64
CA GLU A 307 34.01 -14.41 7.03
C GLU A 307 33.94 -14.55 8.56
N TYR A 308 32.76 -14.30 9.12
CA TYR A 308 32.51 -14.36 10.57
C TYR A 308 31.25 -15.17 10.86
N GLU A 309 31.31 -16.04 11.87
CA GLU A 309 30.16 -16.75 12.44
C GLU A 309 29.64 -15.96 13.65
N ILE A 310 28.36 -15.59 13.64
CA ILE A 310 27.70 -14.90 14.75
C ILE A 310 26.72 -15.85 15.42
N THR A 311 26.74 -15.92 16.74
CA THR A 311 25.76 -16.65 17.57
C THR A 311 25.13 -15.71 18.59
N VAL A 312 23.80 -15.69 18.65
CA VAL A 312 23.05 -14.91 19.66
C VAL A 312 22.39 -15.88 20.63
N VAL A 313 22.59 -15.63 21.93
CA VAL A 313 21.97 -16.42 23.01
C VAL A 313 21.11 -15.50 23.84
N VAL A 314 19.84 -15.89 24.03
CA VAL A 314 18.88 -15.22 24.90
C VAL A 314 18.66 -16.11 26.11
N ASP A 315 18.82 -15.57 27.31
CA ASP A 315 18.58 -16.30 28.56
C ASP A 315 17.74 -15.47 29.54
N ARG A 316 16.95 -16.12 30.39
CA ARG A 316 16.11 -15.45 31.38
C ARG A 316 16.99 -14.94 32.51
N PHE A 317 16.87 -13.66 32.87
CA PHE A 317 17.71 -13.05 33.90
C PHE A 317 16.91 -12.79 35.18
N GLU A 318 17.18 -13.54 36.24
CA GLU A 318 16.62 -13.32 37.57
C GLU A 318 17.50 -12.35 38.40
N GLY A 319 17.46 -11.05 38.05
CA GLY A 319 17.73 -9.90 38.95
C GLY A 319 19.18 -9.42 39.18
N GLY A 320 19.37 -8.09 39.15
CA GLY A 320 20.45 -7.39 39.88
C GLY A 320 21.14 -6.19 39.19
N GLU A 321 20.72 -4.98 39.55
CA GLU A 321 21.37 -3.65 39.43
C GLU A 321 21.62 -2.96 38.06
N LYS A 322 21.44 -1.62 38.11
CA LYS A 322 21.31 -0.65 37.02
C LYS A 322 22.66 -0.08 36.59
N ASP A 323 22.86 0.10 35.29
CA ASP A 323 23.48 1.31 34.69
C ASP A 323 23.19 1.39 33.17
N ASN A 324 22.91 2.60 32.68
CA ASN A 324 22.46 2.96 31.32
C ASN A 324 23.62 3.68 30.57
N PRO A 325 23.78 3.65 29.22
CA PRO A 325 22.93 4.48 28.34
C PRO A 325 22.60 3.92 26.93
N VAL A 326 21.53 4.47 26.36
CA VAL A 326 20.96 4.25 25.01
C VAL A 326 21.64 5.15 23.95
N PHE A 327 21.88 4.63 22.74
CA PHE A 327 22.13 5.40 21.51
C PHE A 327 21.62 4.65 20.26
N ASP A 328 20.98 5.38 19.34
CA ASP A 328 20.16 4.90 18.23
C ASP A 328 20.67 5.37 16.83
N GLY A 329 20.38 4.61 15.77
CA GLY A 329 20.53 4.98 14.35
C GLY A 329 20.96 3.85 13.38
N PHE A 330 20.14 3.56 12.33
CA PHE A 330 20.21 2.39 11.42
C PHE A 330 20.29 2.70 9.89
N TYR A 331 20.84 1.75 9.07
CA TYR A 331 21.20 1.78 7.60
C TYR A 331 21.90 0.46 7.14
N ASP A 332 21.48 -0.17 6.02
CA ASP A 332 21.38 -1.60 5.58
C ASP A 332 22.64 -2.36 4.99
N ASN A 333 22.66 -3.73 5.01
CA ASN A 333 23.28 -4.69 4.05
C ASN A 333 23.17 -6.22 4.41
N MET A 334 23.27 -7.10 3.39
CA MET A 334 22.84 -8.52 3.27
C MET A 334 23.53 -9.63 4.11
N VAL A 335 22.70 -10.58 4.58
CA VAL A 335 23.05 -11.89 5.18
C VAL A 335 23.22 -12.98 4.10
N LYS A 336 24.18 -13.90 4.29
CA LYS A 336 24.42 -15.02 3.35
C LYS A 336 23.71 -16.33 3.70
N GLU A 337 23.47 -16.63 4.98
CA GLU A 337 22.70 -17.79 5.45
C GLU A 337 22.37 -17.64 6.95
N SER A 338 21.13 -17.91 7.35
CA SER A 338 20.67 -18.02 8.75
C SER A 338 20.18 -19.45 9.03
N ASN A 339 20.48 -20.00 10.22
CA ASN A 339 19.97 -21.30 10.65
C ASN A 339 19.08 -21.14 11.89
N GLU A 340 17.77 -21.20 11.67
CA GLU A 340 16.71 -21.06 12.68
C GLU A 340 16.77 -22.13 13.77
N ALA A 341 17.39 -23.29 13.53
CA ALA A 341 17.47 -24.36 14.54
C ALA A 341 18.51 -24.08 15.63
N ASN A 342 19.48 -23.20 15.38
CA ASN A 342 20.68 -23.06 16.21
C ASN A 342 21.06 -21.61 16.56
N ASN A 343 20.28 -20.60 16.15
CA ASN A 343 20.57 -19.17 16.33
C ASN A 343 21.95 -18.73 15.81
N LYS A 344 22.34 -19.18 14.59
CA LYS A 344 23.63 -18.86 13.95
C LYS A 344 23.45 -18.19 12.59
N ALA A 345 24.31 -17.20 12.28
CA ALA A 345 24.41 -16.58 10.96
C ALA A 345 25.88 -16.39 10.52
N THR A 346 26.14 -16.41 9.21
CA THR A 346 27.48 -16.17 8.61
C THR A 346 27.46 -14.99 7.64
N ILE A 347 28.48 -14.13 7.66
CA ILE A 347 28.58 -12.89 6.87
C ILE A 347 29.98 -12.67 6.27
N SER A 348 30.05 -11.98 5.11
CA SER A 348 31.29 -11.59 4.42
C SER A 348 31.34 -10.08 4.14
N VAL A 349 32.45 -9.40 4.43
CA VAL A 349 32.61 -7.93 4.26
C VAL A 349 33.58 -7.55 3.12
N ASN A 350 33.16 -6.68 2.17
CA ASN A 350 33.98 -6.14 1.07
C ASN A 350 33.94 -4.58 1.02
N ASN A 351 35.05 -3.91 0.69
CA ASN A 351 35.21 -2.44 0.75
C ASN A 351 35.48 -1.81 -0.64
N LYS A 352 34.64 -0.89 -1.14
CA LYS A 352 34.90 -0.05 -2.33
C LYS A 352 34.38 1.38 -2.13
N ILE A 353 35.22 2.39 -2.40
CA ILE A 353 34.91 3.84 -2.27
C ILE A 353 34.41 4.36 -3.63
N VAL A 354 33.26 5.04 -3.67
CA VAL A 354 32.64 5.57 -4.91
C VAL A 354 32.75 7.11 -4.93
N HIS A 355 33.22 7.68 -6.04
CA HIS A 355 33.07 9.11 -6.33
C HIS A 355 31.69 9.32 -6.96
N HIS A 356 30.84 10.20 -6.39
CA HIS A 356 29.52 10.50 -6.97
C HIS A 356 29.67 11.22 -8.32
N THR A 357 29.73 10.45 -9.39
CA THR A 357 29.42 10.92 -10.75
C THR A 357 27.90 11.01 -10.88
N PHE A 358 27.37 12.01 -11.59
CA PHE A 358 25.95 12.01 -11.91
C PHE A 358 25.68 10.81 -12.81
N ASP A 359 24.94 9.85 -12.28
CA ASP A 359 24.63 8.56 -12.89
C ASP A 359 23.36 8.03 -12.20
N LEU A 360 22.48 7.40 -12.96
CA LEU A 360 21.23 6.85 -12.45
C LEU A 360 21.44 5.74 -11.40
N THR A 361 22.61 5.11 -11.37
CA THR A 361 23.00 4.18 -10.30
C THR A 361 23.05 4.84 -8.92
N ASN A 362 23.16 6.18 -8.87
CA ASN A 362 23.15 6.95 -7.64
C ASN A 362 21.74 7.49 -7.30
N TYR A 363 20.69 7.07 -8.03
CA TYR A 363 19.32 7.36 -7.61
C TYR A 363 18.96 6.48 -6.40
N PRO A 364 18.28 7.03 -5.37
CA PRO A 364 17.83 8.41 -5.23
C PRO A 364 18.79 9.35 -4.50
N GLU A 365 20.00 8.92 -4.10
CA GLU A 365 20.99 9.73 -3.35
C GLU A 365 21.23 11.13 -3.96
N LEU A 366 21.17 11.25 -5.29
CA LEU A 366 21.29 12.54 -6.01
C LEU A 366 20.29 13.61 -5.53
N PHE A 367 19.15 13.19 -4.97
CA PHE A 367 18.07 14.03 -4.49
C PHE A 367 17.98 14.09 -2.97
N ILE A 368 18.85 13.39 -2.25
CA ILE A 368 18.83 13.34 -0.78
C ILE A 368 20.03 14.10 -0.23
N LYS A 369 19.77 15.02 0.71
CA LYS A 369 20.80 15.78 1.41
C LYS A 369 20.52 15.81 2.89
N ASN A 370 21.45 15.29 3.69
CA ASN A 370 21.29 15.14 5.15
C ASN A 370 20.04 14.33 5.52
N GLY A 371 19.78 13.23 4.79
CA GLY A 371 18.59 12.38 5.00
C GLY A 371 17.28 13.00 4.49
N LYS A 372 17.27 14.23 4.00
CA LYS A 372 16.05 14.90 3.52
C LYS A 372 16.02 15.02 2.01
N PHE A 373 14.84 14.90 1.43
CA PHE A 373 14.64 15.23 0.02
C PHE A 373 14.97 16.70 -0.23
N ASN A 374 15.89 16.94 -1.16
CA ASN A 374 16.39 18.25 -1.54
C ASN A 374 16.12 18.45 -3.03
N GLY A 375 14.87 18.77 -3.38
CA GLY A 375 14.45 19.06 -4.74
C GLY A 375 12.96 19.38 -4.85
N TYR A 376 12.48 19.50 -6.08
CA TYR A 376 11.06 19.62 -6.38
C TYR A 376 10.61 18.48 -7.28
N ILE A 377 9.40 17.97 -7.04
CA ILE A 377 8.72 17.03 -7.94
C ILE A 377 7.71 17.84 -8.73
N VAL A 378 7.89 17.89 -10.05
CA VAL A 378 7.22 18.85 -10.91
C VAL A 378 6.33 18.12 -11.90
N VAL A 379 5.05 18.46 -11.88
CA VAL A 379 4.06 17.99 -12.86
C VAL A 379 3.62 19.14 -13.76
N GLY A 380 3.17 18.81 -14.96
CA GLY A 380 2.67 19.80 -15.90
C GLY A 380 1.40 20.52 -15.44
N ASP A 381 1.22 21.78 -15.84
CA ASP A 381 0.00 22.55 -15.53
C ASP A 381 -1.26 21.93 -16.13
N ASN A 382 -1.10 21.25 -17.28
CA ASN A 382 -2.14 20.47 -17.95
C ASN A 382 -1.83 18.96 -17.92
N ALA A 383 -1.10 18.51 -16.89
CA ALA A 383 -0.77 17.10 -16.75
C ALA A 383 -2.06 16.27 -16.54
N PRO A 384 -2.19 15.12 -17.21
CA PRO A 384 -3.25 14.17 -16.90
C PRO A 384 -3.05 13.57 -15.50
N ALA A 385 -4.12 13.03 -14.91
CA ALA A 385 -4.07 12.45 -13.56
C ALA A 385 -3.01 11.35 -13.43
N SER A 386 -2.78 10.59 -14.51
CA SER A 386 -1.74 9.55 -14.61
C SER A 386 -0.33 10.08 -14.32
N ASP A 387 0.04 11.25 -14.83
CA ASP A 387 1.33 11.90 -14.58
C ASP A 387 1.44 12.39 -13.12
N VAL A 388 0.33 12.88 -12.54
CA VAL A 388 0.34 13.33 -11.15
C VAL A 388 0.45 12.17 -10.18
N ILE A 389 -0.27 11.08 -10.41
CA ILE A 389 -0.11 9.87 -9.59
C ILE A 389 1.30 9.31 -9.76
N SER A 390 1.87 9.34 -10.97
CA SER A 390 3.28 8.95 -11.18
C SER A 390 4.24 9.77 -10.31
N ALA A 391 4.02 11.08 -10.18
CA ALA A 391 4.80 11.95 -9.31
C ALA A 391 4.59 11.62 -7.82
N ILE A 392 3.37 11.23 -7.42
CA ILE A 392 3.07 10.79 -6.04
C ILE A 392 3.79 9.47 -5.73
N ASP A 393 3.73 8.48 -6.62
CA ASP A 393 4.43 7.20 -6.43
C ASP A 393 5.93 7.43 -6.22
N ILE A 394 6.54 8.30 -7.04
CA ILE A 394 7.95 8.69 -6.91
C ILE A 394 8.20 9.37 -5.57
N ALA A 395 7.36 10.35 -5.19
CA ALA A 395 7.48 11.04 -3.91
C ALA A 395 7.44 10.06 -2.73
N GLN A 396 6.47 9.14 -2.72
CA GLN A 396 6.35 8.14 -1.67
C GLN A 396 7.55 7.18 -1.67
N SER A 397 8.07 6.79 -2.84
CA SER A 397 9.30 5.96 -2.92
C SER A 397 10.52 6.65 -2.31
N LEU A 398 10.60 7.98 -2.44
CA LEU A 398 11.67 8.80 -1.87
C LEU A 398 11.49 9.01 -0.36
N GLN A 399 10.26 8.99 0.15
CA GLN A 399 9.99 9.00 1.59
C GLN A 399 10.40 7.70 2.27
N LEU A 400 10.21 6.58 1.57
CA LEU A 400 10.63 5.24 2.02
C LEU A 400 12.14 5.01 1.82
N TYR A 401 12.83 5.90 1.12
CA TYR A 401 14.25 5.78 0.91
C TYR A 401 15.00 6.07 2.23
N ASP A 402 15.35 4.97 2.86
CA ASP A 402 16.09 4.85 4.12
C ASP A 402 15.31 5.31 5.35
N ALA A 403 15.18 4.42 6.34
CA ALA A 403 14.38 4.57 7.57
C ALA A 403 14.76 5.77 8.47
N GLY A 404 15.62 6.67 8.01
CA GLY A 404 15.94 7.95 8.63
C GLY A 404 15.22 9.10 7.93
N GLU A 405 13.99 9.39 8.34
CA GLU A 405 13.25 10.64 8.08
C GLU A 405 13.53 11.29 6.71
N GLY A 406 13.29 10.54 5.62
CA GLY A 406 13.16 11.05 4.25
C GLY A 406 11.97 12.00 4.13
N GLN A 407 11.95 13.05 4.94
CA GLN A 407 10.84 13.97 5.06
C GLN A 407 10.86 14.84 3.81
N ILE A 408 9.94 14.55 2.90
CA ILE A 408 9.60 15.48 1.84
C ILE A 408 8.88 16.65 2.50
N ASP A 409 9.47 17.84 2.41
CA ASP A 409 8.85 19.06 2.90
C ASP A 409 7.52 19.30 2.17
N VAL A 410 6.50 19.70 2.94
CA VAL A 410 5.22 20.14 2.40
C VAL A 410 5.49 21.30 1.41
N GLY A 411 5.19 21.07 0.14
CA GLY A 411 5.46 22.03 -0.95
C GLY A 411 6.62 21.65 -1.89
N ALA A 412 7.22 20.48 -1.74
CA ALA A 412 8.15 19.93 -2.72
C ALA A 412 7.47 19.58 -4.06
N ALA A 413 6.17 19.25 -4.02
CA ALA A 413 5.36 19.09 -5.23
C ALA A 413 5.00 20.46 -5.81
N LYS A 414 5.27 20.67 -7.11
CA LYS A 414 5.08 21.94 -7.82
C LYS A 414 4.44 21.74 -9.18
N LEU A 415 3.64 22.71 -9.60
CA LEU A 415 3.25 22.84 -11.00
C LEU A 415 4.42 23.40 -11.83
N ALA A 416 4.48 23.03 -13.10
CA ALA A 416 5.52 23.51 -14.00
C ALA A 416 5.57 25.05 -14.09
N SER A 417 4.44 25.74 -13.99
CA SER A 417 4.37 27.21 -13.97
C SER A 417 4.96 27.85 -12.71
N GLU A 418 5.09 27.12 -11.60
CA GLU A 418 5.72 27.60 -10.37
C GLU A 418 7.25 27.56 -10.44
N ILE A 419 7.82 26.82 -11.39
CA ILE A 419 9.26 26.65 -11.55
C ILE A 419 9.80 27.66 -12.56
N SER A 420 10.39 28.74 -12.03
CA SER A 420 10.97 29.80 -12.85
C SER A 420 12.20 29.35 -13.64
N ASP A 421 13.15 28.64 -13.00
CA ASP A 421 14.36 28.10 -13.62
C ASP A 421 14.67 26.67 -13.12
N PRO A 422 14.35 25.62 -13.90
CA PRO A 422 14.59 24.25 -13.47
C PRO A 422 16.09 23.88 -13.42
N TYR A 423 17.00 24.67 -14.00
CA TYR A 423 18.44 24.39 -14.00
C TYR A 423 19.16 24.87 -12.74
N ALA A 424 18.49 25.68 -11.92
CA ALA A 424 19.05 26.26 -10.69
C ALA A 424 18.81 25.39 -9.45
N MET A 425 18.11 24.26 -9.61
CA MET A 425 17.67 23.42 -8.50
C MET A 425 17.61 21.95 -8.90
N ASN A 426 17.50 21.08 -7.89
CA ASN A 426 17.20 19.68 -8.11
C ASN A 426 15.73 19.52 -8.47
N VAL A 427 15.43 18.80 -9.55
CA VAL A 427 14.07 18.64 -10.06
C VAL A 427 13.83 17.20 -10.52
N ILE A 428 12.68 16.63 -10.19
CA ILE A 428 12.14 15.44 -10.83
C ILE A 428 10.92 15.89 -11.63
N SER A 429 11.05 15.99 -12.95
CA SER A 429 10.00 16.42 -13.86
C SER A 429 9.26 15.21 -14.39
N VAL A 430 7.96 15.12 -14.08
CA VAL A 430 7.11 13.99 -14.46
C VAL A 430 6.13 14.42 -15.54
N GLY A 431 6.05 13.64 -16.61
CA GLY A 431 5.21 13.93 -17.77
C GLY A 431 5.98 14.50 -18.95
N ASN A 432 5.38 14.38 -20.14
CA ASN A 432 6.00 14.78 -21.39
C ASN A 432 6.03 16.31 -21.60
N ALA A 433 6.79 16.74 -22.60
CA ALA A 433 6.95 18.17 -22.92
C ALA A 433 5.66 18.87 -23.38
N CYS A 434 4.59 18.14 -23.73
CA CYS A 434 3.34 18.73 -24.24
C CYS A 434 2.54 19.39 -23.11
N THR A 435 2.55 18.74 -21.95
CA THR A 435 1.77 19.15 -20.78
C THR A 435 2.65 19.71 -19.68
N ASN A 436 3.96 19.43 -19.69
CA ASN A 436 4.93 19.88 -18.70
C ASN A 436 6.02 20.80 -19.31
N ALA A 437 5.92 22.10 -19.03
CA ALA A 437 6.87 23.11 -19.49
C ALA A 437 8.30 22.93 -18.94
N VAL A 438 8.46 22.30 -17.79
CA VAL A 438 9.78 21.98 -17.23
C VAL A 438 10.42 20.84 -18.02
N SER A 439 9.69 19.76 -18.31
CA SER A 439 10.14 18.68 -19.19
C SER A 439 10.57 19.21 -20.57
N ALA A 440 9.80 20.12 -21.15
CA ALA A 440 10.15 20.77 -22.42
C ALA A 440 11.49 21.54 -22.35
N ARG A 441 11.74 22.26 -21.25
CA ARG A 441 13.02 22.97 -21.05
C ARG A 441 14.18 21.99 -20.94
N LEU A 442 14.05 20.94 -20.13
CA LEU A 442 15.10 19.93 -19.94
C LEU A 442 15.49 19.24 -21.26
N LEU A 443 14.52 18.97 -22.14
CA LEU A 443 14.75 18.43 -23.48
C LEU A 443 15.34 19.45 -24.49
N GLY A 444 15.58 20.69 -24.07
CA GLY A 444 16.19 21.72 -24.91
C GLY A 444 15.21 22.43 -25.85
N ASP A 445 13.89 22.22 -25.69
CA ASP A 445 12.86 22.86 -26.48
C ASP A 445 12.66 24.30 -26.02
N LYS A 446 13.56 25.19 -26.47
CA LYS A 446 13.57 26.64 -26.14
C LYS A 446 12.32 27.40 -26.63
N LYS A 447 11.35 26.73 -27.27
CA LYS A 447 10.08 27.29 -27.74
C LYS A 447 8.93 26.30 -27.50
N ILE A 448 8.26 26.47 -26.35
CA ILE A 448 6.98 25.82 -26.00
C ILE A 448 5.88 26.07 -27.06
N GLU A 449 6.05 27.08 -27.93
CA GLU A 449 5.02 27.52 -28.89
C GLU A 449 4.74 26.56 -30.05
N ALA A 450 5.51 25.48 -30.24
CA ALA A 450 5.22 24.49 -31.27
C ALA A 450 4.63 23.22 -30.66
N ILE A 451 3.34 23.25 -30.32
CA ILE A 451 2.50 22.12 -29.84
C ILE A 451 2.75 20.82 -30.64
N ASN A 452 3.15 20.91 -31.91
CA ASN A 452 3.41 19.76 -32.77
C ASN A 452 4.79 19.09 -32.59
N ARG A 453 5.59 19.48 -31.58
CA ARG A 453 6.95 18.94 -31.38
C ARG A 453 7.23 18.20 -30.10
N CYS A 454 6.33 18.26 -29.13
CA CYS A 454 6.60 17.71 -27.80
C CYS A 454 6.69 16.16 -27.77
N SER A 455 6.14 15.48 -28.78
CA SER A 455 6.32 14.03 -28.98
C SER A 455 7.50 13.67 -29.88
N GLN A 456 8.29 14.63 -30.38
CA GLN A 456 9.40 14.33 -31.30
C GLN A 456 10.52 13.51 -30.66
N HIS A 457 10.58 13.54 -29.33
CA HIS A 457 11.57 12.80 -28.55
C HIS A 457 11.10 11.39 -28.18
N PHE A 458 9.88 10.99 -28.58
CA PHE A 458 9.31 9.70 -28.23
C PHE A 458 8.60 9.07 -29.43
N GLN A 459 8.84 7.79 -29.69
CA GLN A 459 7.97 6.98 -30.52
C GLN A 459 6.82 6.42 -29.69
N LYS A 460 5.71 6.04 -30.33
CA LYS A 460 4.60 5.39 -29.63
C LYS A 460 5.13 4.18 -28.85
N GLY A 461 4.81 4.08 -27.56
CA GLY A 461 5.29 3.02 -26.69
C GLY A 461 6.64 3.28 -26.02
N GLU A 462 7.36 4.35 -26.38
CA GLU A 462 8.62 4.66 -25.73
C GLU A 462 8.39 5.47 -24.45
N SER A 463 9.20 5.17 -23.43
CA SER A 463 9.33 5.94 -22.21
C SER A 463 10.80 6.09 -21.83
N THR A 464 11.15 7.16 -21.12
CA THR A 464 12.52 7.47 -20.73
C THR A 464 12.60 7.91 -19.27
N ILE A 465 13.69 7.50 -18.63
CA ILE A 465 14.20 8.11 -17.41
C ILE A 465 15.54 8.75 -17.78
N ARG A 466 15.60 10.08 -17.74
CA ARG A 466 16.79 10.82 -18.19
C ARG A 466 17.29 11.78 -17.13
N LEU A 467 18.53 11.59 -16.72
CA LEU A 467 19.24 12.45 -15.80
C LEU A 467 20.00 13.54 -16.56
N PHE A 468 19.91 14.76 -16.05
CA PHE A 468 20.67 15.91 -16.49
C PHE A 468 21.44 16.48 -15.29
N ASN A 469 22.59 17.07 -15.59
CA ASN A 469 23.37 17.84 -14.63
C ASN A 469 23.58 19.25 -15.18
N ASN A 470 22.76 20.18 -14.69
CA ASN A 470 22.91 21.59 -15.00
C ASN A 470 23.28 22.35 -13.73
N ASN A 471 24.34 23.16 -13.84
CA ASN A 471 24.83 24.00 -12.74
C ASN A 471 25.14 23.25 -11.42
N GLY A 472 25.47 21.95 -11.51
CA GLY A 472 25.75 21.11 -10.35
C GLY A 472 24.52 20.59 -9.62
N ASN A 473 23.32 20.75 -10.20
CA ASN A 473 22.07 20.20 -9.69
C ASN A 473 21.60 19.03 -10.56
N ALA A 474 20.93 18.05 -9.95
CA ALA A 474 20.33 16.90 -10.63
C ALA A 474 18.94 17.27 -11.16
N GLN A 475 18.71 17.13 -12.47
CA GLN A 475 17.36 17.15 -13.03
C GLN A 475 17.03 15.80 -13.62
N LEU A 476 15.96 15.16 -13.17
CA LEU A 476 15.52 13.87 -13.65
C LEU A 476 14.21 14.08 -14.43
N LEU A 477 14.19 13.66 -15.68
CA LEU A 477 12.99 13.59 -16.51
C LEU A 477 12.43 12.17 -16.43
N VAL A 478 11.14 12.06 -16.12
CA VAL A 478 10.38 10.80 -16.17
C VAL A 478 9.19 11.03 -17.09
N ALA A 479 9.28 10.53 -18.32
CA ALA A 479 8.29 10.83 -19.35
C ALA A 479 8.18 9.69 -20.36
N GLY A 480 7.00 9.52 -20.95
CA GLY A 480 6.83 8.70 -22.14
C GLY A 480 5.99 9.36 -23.21
N TYR A 481 5.81 8.64 -24.32
CA TYR A 481 5.04 9.10 -25.47
C TYR A 481 3.62 9.49 -25.07
N GLY A 482 2.94 8.59 -24.35
CA GLY A 482 1.63 8.84 -23.75
C GLY A 482 1.64 8.64 -22.24
N GLU A 483 0.46 8.82 -21.66
CA GLU A 483 0.19 8.70 -20.23
C GLU A 483 0.58 7.34 -19.62
N ALA A 484 0.24 6.26 -20.33
CA ALA A 484 0.58 4.91 -19.90
C ALA A 484 2.09 4.68 -19.90
N ASP A 485 2.80 5.28 -20.86
CA ASP A 485 4.25 5.17 -21.01
C ASP A 485 4.96 5.96 -19.90
N THR A 486 4.49 7.17 -19.58
CA THR A 486 4.99 7.93 -18.42
C THR A 486 4.80 7.15 -17.12
N ARG A 487 3.60 6.58 -16.90
CA ARG A 487 3.34 5.79 -15.69
C ARG A 487 4.22 4.56 -15.61
N TYR A 488 4.54 3.94 -16.75
CA TYR A 488 5.47 2.82 -16.82
C TYR A 488 6.89 3.24 -16.40
N ALA A 489 7.43 4.32 -16.96
CA ALA A 489 8.73 4.86 -16.54
C ALA A 489 8.77 5.24 -15.05
N ALA A 490 7.69 5.81 -14.52
CA ALA A 490 7.61 6.12 -13.09
C ALA A 490 7.66 4.86 -12.21
N LYS A 491 6.95 3.78 -12.60
CA LYS A 491 7.04 2.49 -11.89
C LYS A 491 8.45 1.90 -11.91
N MET A 492 9.14 2.00 -13.04
CA MET A 492 10.55 1.58 -13.16
C MET A 492 11.45 2.35 -12.20
N LEU A 493 11.25 3.67 -12.10
CA LEU A 493 12.02 4.51 -11.20
C LEU A 493 11.71 4.24 -9.72
N VAL A 494 10.44 4.01 -9.37
CA VAL A 494 10.01 3.66 -8.01
C VAL A 494 10.65 2.33 -7.58
N ASN A 495 10.69 1.36 -8.48
CA ASN A 495 11.28 0.05 -8.27
C ASN A 495 12.74 -0.02 -8.75
N TYR A 496 13.50 1.08 -8.69
CA TYR A 496 14.86 1.17 -9.23
C TYR A 496 15.82 0.08 -8.73
N LYS A 497 15.58 -0.55 -7.58
CA LYS A 497 16.39 -1.68 -7.09
C LYS A 497 16.22 -2.96 -7.92
N GLU A 498 15.11 -3.10 -8.63
CA GLU A 498 14.80 -4.25 -9.50
C GLU A 498 15.30 -4.05 -10.95
N TYR A 499 15.76 -2.84 -11.28
CA TYR A 499 16.17 -2.46 -12.63
C TYR A 499 17.58 -1.88 -12.63
N ASP A 500 18.44 -2.31 -13.56
CA ASP A 500 19.77 -1.74 -13.75
C ASP A 500 19.66 -0.34 -14.40
N LEU A 501 19.29 0.66 -13.60
CA LEU A 501 19.27 2.06 -14.04
C LEU A 501 20.71 2.60 -14.05
N GLU A 502 21.39 2.48 -15.19
CA GLU A 502 22.76 2.96 -15.35
C GLU A 502 22.87 4.15 -16.32
N GLY A 503 23.88 4.99 -16.10
CA GLY A 503 24.21 6.10 -17.00
C GLY A 503 23.33 7.32 -16.81
N MET A 504 23.14 8.09 -17.88
CA MET A 504 22.39 9.35 -17.85
C MET A 504 20.99 9.23 -18.46
N GLU A 505 20.66 8.10 -19.09
CA GLU A 505 19.41 7.91 -19.82
C GLU A 505 19.13 6.42 -19.95
N VAL A 506 17.91 6.01 -19.60
CA VAL A 506 17.38 4.67 -19.81
C VAL A 506 16.06 4.80 -20.57
N GLU A 507 15.94 4.09 -21.69
CA GLU A 507 14.74 4.04 -22.52
C GLU A 507 14.06 2.69 -22.34
N PHE A 508 12.73 2.69 -22.25
CA PHE A 508 11.91 1.49 -22.20
C PHE A 508 10.88 1.51 -23.33
N ASN A 509 10.55 0.33 -23.82
CA ASN A 509 9.50 0.14 -24.82
C ASN A 509 8.34 -0.65 -24.22
N THR A 510 7.17 -0.02 -24.09
CA THR A 510 5.91 -0.60 -23.59
C THR A 510 5.13 -1.31 -24.68
N ILE A 511 5.47 -1.10 -25.96
CA ILE A 511 5.07 -2.03 -27.01
C ILE A 511 5.92 -3.26 -26.77
N PHE A 512 5.38 -4.20 -25.99
CA PHE A 512 5.74 -5.59 -26.18
C PHE A 512 5.72 -5.81 -27.69
N PRO A 513 6.82 -6.28 -28.31
CA PRO A 513 6.69 -6.79 -29.64
C PRO A 513 5.59 -7.83 -29.54
N VAL A 514 4.44 -7.54 -30.15
CA VAL A 514 3.67 -8.62 -30.75
C VAL A 514 4.69 -9.18 -31.71
N GLU A 515 5.42 -10.22 -31.29
CA GLU A 515 6.34 -10.90 -32.18
C GLU A 515 5.53 -11.18 -33.43
N ASP A 516 5.92 -10.52 -34.53
CA ASP A 516 5.40 -10.80 -35.85
C ASP A 516 5.40 -12.31 -36.00
N SER A 517 4.19 -12.87 -36.10
CA SER A 517 3.89 -14.20 -36.62
C SER A 517 5.11 -15.14 -36.60
N VAL A 518 5.28 -15.88 -35.50
CA VAL A 518 6.06 -17.13 -35.55
C VAL A 518 5.37 -18.02 -36.59
N GLU A 519 5.85 -17.99 -37.83
CA GLU A 519 5.67 -19.11 -38.74
C GLU A 519 6.35 -20.29 -38.05
N ILE A 520 5.54 -21.19 -37.51
CA ILE A 520 6.01 -22.47 -36.99
C ILE A 520 6.57 -23.22 -38.20
N GLU A 521 7.89 -23.11 -38.41
CA GLU A 521 8.59 -24.00 -39.31
C GLU A 521 8.56 -25.38 -38.64
N ILE A 522 7.67 -26.23 -39.16
CA ILE A 522 7.46 -27.60 -38.69
C ILE A 522 8.80 -28.32 -38.87
N LEU A 523 9.57 -28.46 -37.78
CA LEU A 523 10.71 -29.36 -37.73
C LEU A 523 10.22 -30.75 -38.12
N ASN A 524 10.63 -31.23 -39.29
CA ASN A 524 10.43 -32.59 -39.75
C ASN A 524 11.06 -33.54 -38.72
N ILE A 525 10.25 -34.06 -37.80
CA ILE A 525 10.64 -35.14 -36.91
C ILE A 525 10.70 -36.41 -37.78
N PRO A 526 11.86 -37.08 -37.89
CA PRO A 526 11.97 -38.31 -38.66
C PRO A 526 11.14 -39.42 -38.01
N GLU A 527 10.40 -40.18 -38.84
CA GLU A 527 9.60 -41.32 -38.41
C GLU A 527 10.44 -42.29 -37.54
N PRO A 528 9.94 -42.70 -36.36
CA PRO A 528 10.69 -43.58 -35.48
C PRO A 528 10.78 -44.97 -36.09
N THR A 529 12.01 -45.38 -36.40
CA THR A 529 12.35 -46.73 -36.82
C THR A 529 12.14 -47.72 -35.67
N LEU A 530 11.24 -48.69 -35.90
CA LEU A 530 11.00 -49.84 -35.03
C LEU A 530 12.25 -50.72 -34.94
N TYR A 531 12.81 -50.88 -33.74
CA TYR A 531 13.72 -51.98 -33.40
C TYR A 531 13.08 -52.91 -32.36
N PRO A 532 13.34 -54.23 -32.43
CA PRO A 532 12.65 -55.22 -31.62
C PRO A 532 13.36 -55.37 -30.27
N THR A 533 12.60 -55.29 -29.17
CA THR A 533 13.07 -55.75 -27.87
C THR A 533 12.12 -56.77 -27.27
N THR A 534 12.71 -57.93 -26.99
CA THR A 534 12.18 -59.05 -26.21
C THR A 534 11.93 -58.69 -24.74
N PRO A 535 11.12 -59.50 -24.03
CA PRO A 535 10.28 -59.03 -22.93
C PRO A 535 10.96 -59.11 -21.57
N GLY A 536 10.85 -58.03 -20.79
CA GLY A 536 11.04 -58.00 -19.35
C GLY A 536 9.86 -57.28 -18.73
N GLU A 537 9.14 -57.98 -17.85
CA GLU A 537 8.00 -57.48 -17.09
C GLU A 537 8.34 -56.17 -16.36
N VAL A 538 7.66 -55.10 -16.74
CA VAL A 538 7.52 -53.91 -15.90
C VAL A 538 6.04 -53.67 -15.71
N SER A 539 5.64 -53.69 -14.43
CA SER A 539 4.30 -53.39 -13.94
C SER A 539 3.78 -52.07 -14.53
N PRO A 540 2.53 -52.00 -15.01
CA PRO A 540 1.97 -50.76 -15.53
C PRO A 540 1.83 -49.74 -14.39
N SER A 541 2.61 -48.66 -14.43
CA SER A 541 2.30 -47.47 -13.65
C SER A 541 1.06 -46.82 -14.26
N LEU A 542 0.00 -46.74 -13.46
CA LEU A 542 -1.24 -46.06 -13.82
C LEU A 542 -0.95 -44.62 -14.29
N PRO A 543 -1.64 -44.15 -15.35
CA PRO A 543 -1.46 -42.78 -15.83
C PRO A 543 -1.81 -41.78 -14.72
N VAL A 544 -0.88 -40.88 -14.43
CA VAL A 544 -1.10 -39.75 -13.51
C VAL A 544 -2.08 -38.80 -14.20
N THR A 545 -3.34 -38.83 -13.78
CA THR A 545 -4.35 -37.88 -14.24
C THR A 545 -3.96 -36.49 -13.75
N ALA A 546 -3.62 -35.58 -14.66
CA ALA A 546 -3.39 -34.18 -14.33
C ALA A 546 -4.66 -33.60 -13.69
N THR A 547 -4.54 -33.05 -12.48
CA THR A 547 -5.65 -32.41 -11.76
C THR A 547 -5.50 -30.90 -11.82
N CYS A 548 -6.53 -30.22 -12.31
CA CYS A 548 -6.61 -28.76 -12.36
C CYS A 548 -7.38 -28.27 -11.12
N ASN A 549 -6.65 -27.74 -10.12
CA ASN A 549 -7.26 -27.37 -8.84
C ASN A 549 -8.06 -26.07 -8.90
N ASN A 550 -7.65 -25.11 -9.73
CA ASN A 550 -8.18 -23.75 -9.78
C ASN A 550 -8.74 -23.37 -11.16
N GLY A 551 -9.38 -24.33 -11.85
CA GLY A 551 -9.83 -24.09 -13.21
C GLY A 551 -10.44 -25.31 -13.90
N CYS A 552 -10.53 -25.23 -15.22
CA CYS A 552 -11.01 -26.29 -16.10
C CYS A 552 -9.83 -26.92 -16.82
N LEU A 553 -9.79 -28.25 -16.86
CA LEU A 553 -8.77 -28.97 -17.62
C LEU A 553 -9.25 -29.07 -19.08
N LEU A 554 -8.50 -28.46 -20.00
CA LEU A 554 -8.68 -28.64 -21.44
C LEU A 554 -7.42 -29.31 -21.99
N GLU A 555 -7.57 -30.55 -22.45
CA GLU A 555 -6.45 -31.44 -22.78
C GLU A 555 -5.54 -31.61 -21.56
N ASP A 556 -4.33 -31.03 -21.58
CA ASP A 556 -3.38 -31.02 -20.47
C ASP A 556 -3.15 -29.60 -19.89
N THR A 557 -3.95 -28.62 -20.30
CA THR A 557 -3.83 -27.23 -19.86
C THR A 557 -4.92 -26.88 -18.85
N CYS A 558 -4.51 -26.32 -17.71
CA CYS A 558 -5.42 -25.83 -16.68
C CYS A 558 -5.81 -24.37 -16.97
N LEU A 559 -7.06 -24.15 -17.39
CA LEU A 559 -7.62 -22.85 -17.71
C LEU A 559 -8.24 -22.22 -16.45
N PRO A 560 -7.90 -20.96 -16.07
CA PRO A 560 -8.51 -20.33 -14.90
C PRO A 560 -10.03 -20.10 -15.08
N PHE A 561 -10.76 -20.00 -13.97
CA PHE A 561 -12.20 -19.70 -14.00
C PHE A 561 -12.53 -18.43 -14.78
N GLY A 562 -13.62 -18.45 -15.54
CA GLY A 562 -14.05 -17.35 -16.40
C GLY A 562 -13.28 -17.25 -17.73
N THR A 563 -12.26 -18.09 -17.98
CA THR A 563 -11.58 -18.17 -19.28
C THR A 563 -12.58 -18.52 -20.37
N ARG A 564 -12.64 -17.71 -21.43
CA ARG A 564 -13.52 -17.91 -22.58
C ARG A 564 -12.73 -18.47 -23.75
N LEU A 565 -13.31 -19.38 -24.49
CA LEU A 565 -12.73 -19.92 -25.70
C LEU A 565 -13.82 -20.36 -26.68
N VAL A 566 -13.41 -20.55 -27.94
CA VAL A 566 -14.25 -21.18 -28.94
C VAL A 566 -13.72 -22.60 -29.14
N ASP A 567 -14.54 -23.59 -28.78
CA ASP A 567 -14.23 -25.01 -28.95
C ASP A 567 -15.27 -25.62 -29.89
N ASN A 568 -14.81 -26.14 -31.03
CA ASN A 568 -15.66 -26.66 -32.11
C ASN A 568 -16.75 -25.67 -32.56
N GLU A 569 -16.37 -24.42 -32.80
CA GLU A 569 -17.26 -23.31 -33.22
C GLU A 569 -18.32 -22.89 -32.17
N VAL A 570 -18.28 -23.48 -30.97
CA VAL A 570 -19.17 -23.11 -29.86
C VAL A 570 -18.39 -22.27 -28.86
N ALA A 571 -18.91 -21.09 -28.54
CA ALA A 571 -18.34 -20.22 -27.52
C ALA A 571 -18.61 -20.82 -26.13
N LYS A 572 -17.55 -21.10 -25.38
CA LYS A 572 -17.59 -21.72 -24.04
C LYS A 572 -16.81 -20.87 -23.04
N TYR A 573 -17.08 -21.09 -21.77
CA TYR A 573 -16.31 -20.51 -20.67
C TYR A 573 -15.99 -21.56 -19.60
N CYS A 574 -14.91 -21.36 -18.86
CA CYS A 574 -14.58 -22.19 -17.71
C CYS A 574 -15.44 -21.82 -16.50
N ALA A 575 -16.41 -22.67 -16.17
CA ALA A 575 -17.32 -22.45 -15.05
C ALA A 575 -16.70 -22.84 -13.71
N ILE A 576 -17.27 -22.33 -12.61
CA ILE A 576 -16.87 -22.69 -11.24
C ILE A 576 -17.02 -24.19 -10.94
N THR A 577 -17.81 -24.91 -11.74
CA THR A 577 -17.95 -26.37 -11.70
C THR A 577 -16.73 -27.11 -12.23
N LYS A 578 -15.71 -26.40 -12.73
CA LYS A 578 -14.50 -26.92 -13.40
C LYS A 578 -14.77 -27.58 -14.74
N GLU A 579 -15.93 -27.29 -15.33
CA GLU A 579 -16.33 -27.74 -16.65
C GLU A 579 -16.37 -26.57 -17.64
N LEU A 580 -16.11 -26.86 -18.91
CA LEU A 580 -16.34 -25.90 -19.99
C LEU A 580 -17.83 -25.89 -20.36
N VAL A 581 -18.49 -24.78 -20.07
CA VAL A 581 -19.93 -24.60 -20.28
C VAL A 581 -20.15 -23.66 -21.46
N GLU A 582 -21.14 -23.94 -22.29
CA GLU A 582 -21.52 -23.06 -23.40
C GLU A 582 -21.97 -21.69 -22.91
N GLN A 583 -21.56 -20.65 -23.62
CA GLN A 583 -22.04 -19.31 -23.35
C GLN A 583 -23.49 -19.18 -23.81
N GLN A 584 -24.29 -18.54 -22.98
CA GLN A 584 -25.70 -18.34 -23.20
C GLN A 584 -25.96 -17.26 -24.25
N ALA A 585 -27.09 -17.40 -24.94
CA ALA A 585 -27.56 -16.43 -25.91
C ALA A 585 -28.03 -15.14 -25.23
N LYS A 586 -28.23 -14.08 -26.03
CA LYS A 586 -28.88 -12.84 -25.58
C LYS A 586 -30.23 -13.16 -24.89
N GLU A 587 -30.57 -12.37 -23.87
CA GLU A 587 -31.75 -12.47 -22.99
C GLU A 587 -31.79 -13.71 -22.07
N ALA A 588 -30.82 -14.62 -22.16
CA ALA A 588 -30.74 -15.76 -21.24
C ALA A 588 -30.35 -15.32 -19.81
N GLN A 589 -30.77 -16.09 -18.81
CA GLN A 589 -30.50 -15.80 -17.41
C GLN A 589 -29.05 -16.10 -17.02
N CYS A 590 -28.34 -15.08 -16.57
CA CYS A 590 -26.92 -15.15 -16.24
C CYS A 590 -26.64 -14.67 -14.81
N GLN A 591 -25.51 -15.09 -14.25
CA GLN A 591 -25.02 -14.57 -12.95
C GLN A 591 -23.77 -13.71 -13.10
N ASN A 592 -23.06 -13.80 -14.23
CA ASN A 592 -21.84 -13.04 -14.49
C ASN A 592 -21.64 -12.82 -16.00
N ASN A 593 -20.67 -11.97 -16.33
CA ASN A 593 -20.44 -11.55 -17.70
C ASN A 593 -19.88 -12.66 -18.60
N TYR A 594 -19.15 -13.65 -18.07
CA TYR A 594 -18.54 -14.72 -18.88
C TYR A 594 -19.55 -15.77 -19.36
N GLU A 595 -20.70 -15.89 -18.68
CA GLU A 595 -21.83 -16.71 -19.11
C GLU A 595 -22.44 -16.25 -20.43
N CYS A 596 -22.37 -14.96 -20.79
CA CYS A 596 -23.08 -14.41 -21.95
C CYS A 596 -22.23 -14.39 -23.21
N SER A 597 -22.77 -14.82 -24.34
CA SER A 597 -22.12 -14.66 -25.66
C SER A 597 -21.94 -13.19 -26.07
N THR A 598 -22.74 -12.29 -25.49
CA THR A 598 -22.66 -10.82 -25.65
C THR A 598 -21.61 -10.17 -24.75
N ASN A 599 -20.95 -10.94 -23.89
CA ASN A 599 -19.99 -10.47 -22.89
C ASN A 599 -20.55 -9.62 -21.74
N GLN A 600 -21.88 -9.61 -21.57
CA GLN A 600 -22.50 -8.74 -20.58
C GLN A 600 -23.76 -9.35 -19.99
N CYS A 601 -23.80 -9.39 -18.66
CA CYS A 601 -24.93 -9.81 -17.87
C CYS A 601 -25.50 -8.59 -17.13
N ASN A 602 -26.63 -8.06 -17.59
CA ASN A 602 -27.30 -6.90 -17.00
C ASN A 602 -28.61 -7.39 -16.34
N ASP A 603 -28.81 -7.07 -15.06
CA ASP A 603 -29.98 -7.47 -14.27
C ASP A 603 -30.33 -8.97 -14.35
N GLY A 604 -29.28 -9.80 -14.40
CA GLY A 604 -29.42 -11.25 -14.49
C GLY A 604 -29.82 -11.76 -15.87
N ALA A 605 -29.73 -10.94 -16.92
CA ALA A 605 -29.98 -11.34 -18.30
C ALA A 605 -28.83 -10.93 -19.26
N CYS A 606 -28.55 -11.77 -20.25
CA CYS A 606 -27.48 -11.50 -21.21
C CYS A 606 -27.86 -10.37 -22.19
N GLY A 607 -27.18 -9.22 -22.10
CA GLY A 607 -27.47 -8.01 -22.89
C GLY A 607 -26.30 -7.59 -23.78
N SER A 608 -26.53 -6.70 -24.74
CA SER A 608 -25.48 -6.09 -25.57
C SER A 608 -25.47 -4.58 -25.36
N LEU A 609 -24.39 -4.04 -24.77
CA LEU A 609 -24.23 -2.60 -24.52
C LEU A 609 -24.48 -1.74 -25.76
N SER A 610 -24.09 -2.22 -26.94
CA SER A 610 -24.24 -1.50 -28.20
C SER A 610 -25.70 -1.26 -28.60
N GLU A 611 -26.60 -2.16 -28.20
CA GLU A 611 -28.03 -2.08 -28.53
C GLU A 611 -28.78 -1.22 -27.52
N GLU A 612 -28.41 -1.33 -26.25
CA GLU A 612 -28.89 -0.45 -25.18
C GLU A 612 -28.46 1.03 -25.41
N LEU A 613 -27.27 1.22 -25.98
CA LEU A 613 -26.78 2.53 -26.45
C LEU A 613 -27.56 3.06 -27.67
N GLU A 614 -28.06 2.20 -28.56
CA GLU A 614 -28.92 2.62 -29.69
C GLU A 614 -30.30 3.07 -29.18
N GLU A 615 -30.87 2.35 -28.22
CA GLU A 615 -32.17 2.70 -27.60
C GLU A 615 -32.08 4.02 -26.82
N THR A 616 -31.04 4.19 -26.01
CA THR A 616 -30.81 5.43 -25.25
C THR A 616 -30.51 6.62 -26.18
N ARG A 617 -29.74 6.44 -27.27
CA ARG A 617 -29.56 7.47 -28.31
C ARG A 617 -30.87 7.84 -29.01
N GLY A 618 -31.72 6.84 -29.28
CA GLY A 618 -33.06 7.06 -29.84
C GLY A 618 -33.94 7.91 -28.92
N MET A 619 -33.93 7.60 -27.62
CA MET A 619 -34.68 8.32 -26.60
C MET A 619 -34.14 9.75 -26.40
N LEU A 620 -32.82 9.91 -26.34
CA LEU A 620 -32.16 11.22 -26.27
C LEU A 620 -32.50 12.09 -27.48
N LYS A 621 -32.54 11.50 -28.68
CA LYS A 621 -32.94 12.19 -29.91
C LYS A 621 -34.41 12.63 -29.87
N GLN A 622 -35.31 11.84 -29.27
CA GLN A 622 -36.70 12.24 -29.05
C GLN A 622 -36.81 13.40 -28.04
N VAL A 623 -36.05 13.36 -26.95
CA VAL A 623 -35.99 14.44 -25.96
C VAL A 623 -35.43 15.73 -26.57
N MET A 624 -34.36 15.64 -27.36
CA MET A 624 -33.78 16.79 -28.06
C MET A 624 -34.71 17.39 -29.12
N ASN A 625 -35.44 16.55 -29.86
CA ASN A 625 -36.46 17.01 -30.79
C ASN A 625 -37.63 17.71 -30.06
N TRP A 626 -38.07 17.17 -28.92
CA TRP A 626 -39.09 17.78 -28.09
C TRP A 626 -38.64 19.15 -27.54
N LEU A 627 -37.42 19.25 -27.00
CA LEU A 627 -36.83 20.51 -26.52
C LEU A 627 -36.70 21.55 -27.65
N SER A 628 -36.30 21.13 -28.86
CA SER A 628 -36.17 22.04 -30.00
C SER A 628 -37.50 22.68 -30.45
N GLY A 629 -38.64 22.03 -30.15
CA GLY A 629 -39.99 22.57 -30.39
C GLY A 629 -40.44 23.61 -29.37
N TRP A 630 -39.73 23.76 -28.25
CA TRP A 630 -39.99 24.82 -27.26
C TRP A 630 -39.26 26.13 -27.57
N PHE A 631 -38.18 26.07 -28.35
CA PHE A 631 -37.35 27.22 -28.69
C PHE A 631 -37.63 27.80 -30.09
N ASN A 632 -38.62 27.25 -30.80
CA ASN A 632 -39.21 27.81 -32.03
C ASN A 632 -40.67 28.16 -31.75
#